data_AF-A0A4Q5T4N3-F1
#
_entry.id   AF-A0A4Q5T4N3-F1
#
_cell.length_a   1.000
_cell.length_b   1.000
_cell.length_c   1.000
_cell.angle_alpha   90.00
_cell.angle_beta   90.00
_cell.angle_gamma   90.00
#
_symmetry.space_group_name_H-M   'P 1'
#
loop_
_entity.id
_entity.type
_entity.pdbx_description
1 polymer ?
#
loop_
_entity_poly.entity_id
_entity_poly.type
_entity_poly.pdbx_seq_one_letter_code
_entity_poly.pdbx_strand_id
1 'polypeptide(L)'
;MTLPTGLPTLTAGAHDAEAGEACVMEYVSVLAGEPWSDRPECTHPLLAHEARVANDLSSDADRHRLVPLVGRLFGTSEDSVELRTRLRLAQARQVLRLVDPTARAGAQGYADRTLALLDSHDGDLHDSTDVEQVAAAWEVARTTPSREGDLDEDHADHHRNASRIMAFAAAPDLTAPEAWSLATLAVAHRVAAGECRADCADGQARARRMVRDLGELIDVYDEVTGRVPDPVSPRDARTLAAHL
;
A
#
# COMPACT_ATOMS: atom_id res chain seq x y z
N MET A 1 -4.16 13.76 24.96
CA MET A 1 -4.18 13.91 23.50
C MET A 1 -4.00 15.37 23.19
N THR A 2 -2.97 15.72 22.44
CA THR A 2 -2.85 17.05 21.83
C THR A 2 -3.65 17.00 20.54
N LEU A 3 -4.66 17.86 20.42
CA LEU A 3 -5.49 17.98 19.23
C LEU A 3 -5.24 19.36 18.62
N PRO A 4 -5.32 19.51 17.29
CA PRO A 4 -5.18 20.81 16.64
C PRO A 4 -6.32 21.74 17.09
N THR A 5 -6.06 23.04 17.09
CA THR A 5 -7.02 24.10 17.51
C THR A 5 -7.99 24.52 16.38
N GLY A 6 -8.04 23.74 15.30
CA GLY A 6 -8.81 23.96 14.09
C GLY A 6 -8.62 22.82 13.09
N LEU A 7 -9.37 22.81 11.98
CA LEU A 7 -9.12 21.90 10.86
C LEU A 7 -7.75 22.24 10.20
N PRO A 8 -6.74 21.35 10.30
CA PRO A 8 -5.41 21.62 9.74
C PRO A 8 -5.44 21.67 8.21
N THR A 9 -4.47 22.29 7.55
CA THR A 9 -4.34 22.18 6.08
C THR A 9 -3.65 20.86 5.71
N LEU A 10 -4.17 20.13 4.71
CA LEU A 10 -3.49 18.93 4.24
C LEU A 10 -2.19 19.28 3.49
N THR A 11 -1.05 18.79 3.98
CA THR A 11 0.31 19.04 3.48
C THR A 11 1.13 17.74 3.42
N ALA A 12 2.28 17.79 2.76
CA ALA A 12 3.21 16.66 2.66
C ALA A 12 4.08 16.54 3.92
N GLY A 13 4.39 15.32 4.34
CA GLY A 13 5.22 15.04 5.52
C GLY A 13 4.42 14.83 6.81
N ALA A 14 5.13 14.55 7.89
CA ALA A 14 4.57 14.46 9.24
C ALA A 14 4.67 15.80 9.96
N HIS A 15 3.72 16.12 10.81
CA HIS A 15 3.56 17.43 11.43
C HIS A 15 3.32 17.31 12.94
N ASP A 16 3.64 18.37 13.67
CA ASP A 16 3.19 18.53 15.05
C ASP A 16 1.71 18.96 15.09
N ALA A 17 0.97 18.52 16.10
CA ALA A 17 -0.47 18.82 16.23
C ALA A 17 -0.80 20.33 16.28
N GLU A 18 0.16 21.17 16.66
CA GLU A 18 0.01 22.63 16.75
C GLU A 18 0.41 23.37 15.46
N ALA A 19 0.95 22.67 14.45
CA ALA A 19 1.48 23.29 13.23
C ALA A 19 0.39 23.92 12.34
N GLY A 20 -0.88 23.56 12.53
CA GLY A 20 -1.97 23.95 11.63
C GLY A 20 -1.93 23.22 10.28
N GLU A 21 -1.09 22.20 10.17
CA GLU A 21 -0.83 21.36 9.01
C GLU A 21 -0.99 19.88 9.39
N ALA A 22 -1.32 19.04 8.42
CA ALA A 22 -1.46 17.60 8.64
C ALA A 22 -1.28 16.80 7.35
N CYS A 23 -0.81 15.56 7.44
CA CYS A 23 -1.01 14.55 6.42
C CYS A 23 -2.38 13.87 6.58
N VAL A 24 -2.78 13.12 5.55
CA VAL A 24 -4.02 12.33 5.57
C VAL A 24 -4.11 11.35 6.75
N MET A 25 -2.99 10.79 7.23
CA MET A 25 -3.02 9.80 8.31
C MET A 25 -3.16 10.42 9.70
N GLU A 26 -2.67 11.64 9.89
CA GLU A 26 -2.90 12.41 11.12
C GLU A 26 -4.38 12.80 11.25
N TYR A 27 -5.06 13.09 10.12
CA TYR A 27 -6.51 13.21 10.10
C TYR A 27 -7.20 11.91 10.54
N VAL A 28 -6.76 10.77 10.01
CA VAL A 28 -7.31 9.46 10.36
C VAL A 28 -7.12 9.17 11.86
N SER A 29 -5.95 9.46 12.43
CA SER A 29 -5.69 9.22 13.86
C SER A 29 -6.64 10.03 14.75
N VAL A 30 -6.84 11.31 14.42
CA VAL A 30 -7.78 12.18 15.16
C VAL A 30 -9.22 11.70 15.03
N LEU A 31 -9.63 11.32 13.81
CA LEU A 31 -10.98 10.77 13.57
C LEU A 31 -11.20 9.46 14.32
N ALA A 32 -10.14 8.70 14.54
CA ALA A 32 -10.17 7.47 15.32
C ALA A 32 -10.16 7.66 16.83
N GLY A 33 -9.99 8.90 17.31
CA GLY A 33 -9.79 9.16 18.74
C GLY A 33 -8.43 8.67 19.25
N GLU A 34 -7.46 8.48 18.36
CA GLU A 34 -6.09 8.08 18.69
C GLU A 34 -5.16 9.28 18.92
N PRO A 35 -4.01 9.09 19.60
CA PRO A 35 -2.97 10.11 19.64
C PRO A 35 -2.58 10.58 18.23
N TRP A 36 -2.26 11.87 18.10
CA TRP A 36 -1.79 12.46 16.85
C TRP A 36 -0.59 11.68 16.31
N SER A 37 -0.76 11.08 15.12
CA SER A 37 0.24 10.22 14.50
C SER A 37 -0.03 10.06 13.01
N ASP A 38 1.03 10.03 12.20
CA ASP A 38 0.97 9.63 10.79
C ASP A 38 0.93 8.09 10.62
N ARG A 39 1.01 7.35 11.73
CA ARG A 39 0.96 5.88 11.85
C ARG A 39 -0.06 5.46 12.92
N PRO A 40 -1.36 5.71 12.71
CA PRO A 40 -2.39 5.29 13.65
C PRO A 40 -2.51 3.76 13.74
N GLU A 41 -2.93 3.26 14.90
CA GLU A 41 -3.19 1.83 15.16
C GLU A 41 -4.49 1.37 14.47
N CYS A 42 -5.45 2.27 14.24
CA CYS A 42 -6.73 1.99 13.60
C CYS A 42 -6.64 1.66 12.11
N THR A 43 -5.45 1.74 11.51
CA THR A 43 -5.24 1.54 10.06
C THR A 43 -4.12 0.54 9.82
N HIS A 44 -4.39 -0.45 8.96
CA HIS A 44 -3.43 -1.48 8.60
C HIS A 44 -2.12 -0.83 8.11
N PRO A 45 -0.94 -1.27 8.59
CA PRO A 45 0.34 -0.60 8.32
C PRO A 45 0.64 -0.37 6.82
N LEU A 46 0.26 -1.32 5.96
CA LEU A 46 0.40 -1.20 4.50
C LEU A 46 -0.49 -0.08 3.93
N LEU A 47 -1.75 0.02 4.37
CA LEU A 47 -2.67 1.05 3.90
C LEU A 47 -2.22 2.44 4.40
N ALA A 48 -1.77 2.53 5.64
CA ALA A 48 -1.21 3.75 6.20
C ALA A 48 0.05 4.20 5.44
N HIS A 49 0.91 3.26 5.05
CA HIS A 49 2.08 3.54 4.21
C HIS A 49 1.67 4.10 2.84
N GLU A 50 0.78 3.41 2.12
CA GLU A 50 0.31 3.86 0.80
C GLU A 50 -0.39 5.23 0.86
N ALA A 51 -1.17 5.47 1.92
CA ALA A 51 -1.80 6.77 2.16
C ALA A 51 -0.79 7.90 2.35
N ARG A 52 0.28 7.68 3.14
CA ARG A 52 1.36 8.67 3.30
C ARG A 52 2.11 8.91 1.99
N VAL A 53 2.47 7.87 1.25
CA VAL A 53 3.18 8.04 -0.02
C VAL A 53 2.30 8.79 -1.04
N ALA A 54 1.01 8.45 -1.14
CA ALA A 54 0.07 9.18 -2.00
C ALA A 54 -0.11 10.64 -1.54
N ASN A 55 -0.13 10.90 -0.23
CA ASN A 55 -0.21 12.25 0.35
C ASN A 55 0.99 13.11 -0.03
N ASP A 56 2.19 12.58 0.16
CA ASP A 56 3.44 13.33 -0.01
C ASP A 56 3.76 13.59 -1.48
N LEU A 57 3.33 12.69 -2.37
CA LEU A 57 3.47 12.88 -3.82
C LEU A 57 2.37 13.77 -4.42
N SER A 58 1.24 13.94 -3.73
CA SER A 58 0.17 14.81 -4.19
C SER A 58 0.60 16.26 -4.13
N SER A 59 0.29 17.02 -5.18
CA SER A 59 0.37 18.49 -5.12
C SER A 59 -0.69 19.04 -4.17
N ASP A 60 -0.50 20.25 -3.67
CA ASP A 60 -1.48 20.92 -2.79
C ASP A 60 -2.86 21.00 -3.45
N ALA A 61 -2.90 21.23 -4.77
CA ALA A 61 -4.13 21.30 -5.54
C ALA A 61 -4.86 19.94 -5.64
N ASP A 62 -4.14 18.82 -5.60
CA ASP A 62 -4.72 17.48 -5.75
C ASP A 62 -4.89 16.71 -4.44
N ARG A 63 -4.26 17.15 -3.33
CA ARG A 63 -4.28 16.42 -2.05
C ARG A 63 -5.68 16.23 -1.47
N HIS A 64 -6.62 17.13 -1.80
CA HIS A 64 -8.04 16.98 -1.44
C HIS A 64 -8.69 15.68 -1.96
N ARG A 65 -8.10 15.03 -2.98
CA ARG A 65 -8.59 13.74 -3.52
C ARG A 65 -8.45 12.59 -2.54
N LEU A 66 -7.63 12.72 -1.50
CA LEU A 66 -7.49 11.75 -0.42
C LEU A 66 -8.61 11.84 0.62
N VAL A 67 -9.27 13.00 0.73
CA VAL A 67 -10.32 13.25 1.74
C VAL A 67 -11.45 12.21 1.70
N PRO A 68 -11.97 11.78 0.53
CA PRO A 68 -12.97 10.72 0.46
C PRO A 68 -12.52 9.36 1.00
N LEU A 69 -11.21 9.10 1.07
CA LEU A 69 -10.65 7.84 1.56
C LEU A 69 -10.41 7.84 3.07
N VAL A 70 -10.34 9.02 3.71
CA VAL A 70 -10.08 9.15 5.16
C VAL A 70 -11.07 8.32 5.98
N GLY A 71 -12.37 8.44 5.71
CA GLY A 71 -13.40 7.65 6.40
C GLY A 71 -13.36 6.15 6.10
N ARG A 72 -12.72 5.75 4.99
CA ARG A 72 -12.57 4.34 4.61
C ARG A 72 -11.34 3.69 5.22
N LEU A 73 -10.28 4.47 5.48
CA LEU A 73 -9.05 4.04 6.15
C LEU A 73 -9.25 3.81 7.65
N PHE A 74 -10.21 4.52 8.23
CA PHE A 74 -10.64 4.32 9.60
C PHE A 74 -11.16 2.90 9.83
N GLY A 75 -10.72 2.24 10.92
CA GLY A 75 -11.17 0.90 11.31
C GLY A 75 -10.67 -0.21 10.39
N THR A 76 -9.49 -0.06 9.79
CA THR A 76 -8.83 -1.07 8.96
C THR A 76 -7.70 -1.77 9.72
N SER A 77 -7.86 -2.08 11.01
CA SER A 77 -6.77 -2.55 11.88
C SER A 77 -6.53 -4.06 11.89
N GLU A 78 -7.33 -4.87 11.21
CA GLU A 78 -7.10 -6.32 11.14
C GLU A 78 -5.79 -6.62 10.44
N ASP A 79 -5.05 -7.62 10.91
CA ASP A 79 -3.78 -8.06 10.34
C ASP A 79 -3.70 -9.60 10.39
N SER A 80 -3.89 -10.23 9.23
CA SER A 80 -3.79 -11.68 9.06
C SER A 80 -2.81 -12.03 7.94
N VAL A 81 -2.33 -13.28 7.92
CA VAL A 81 -1.48 -13.78 6.83
C VAL A 81 -2.19 -13.65 5.48
N GLU A 82 -3.47 -14.03 5.41
CA GLU A 82 -4.25 -13.89 4.18
C GLU A 82 -4.36 -12.42 3.74
N LEU A 83 -4.72 -11.53 4.66
CA LEU A 83 -4.90 -10.11 4.36
C LEU A 83 -3.61 -9.46 3.85
N ARG A 84 -2.49 -9.66 4.56
CA ARG A 84 -1.17 -9.16 4.13
C ARG A 84 -0.79 -9.70 2.75
N THR A 85 -1.04 -10.98 2.50
CA THR A 85 -0.75 -11.64 1.23
C THR A 85 -1.61 -11.09 0.09
N ARG A 86 -2.93 -10.95 0.31
CA ARG A 86 -3.89 -10.43 -0.69
C ARG A 86 -3.61 -8.97 -1.04
N LEU A 87 -3.30 -8.12 -0.05
CA LEU A 87 -2.92 -6.72 -0.26
C LEU A 87 -1.64 -6.59 -1.09
N ARG A 88 -0.60 -7.38 -0.78
CA ARG A 88 0.65 -7.39 -1.56
C ARG A 88 0.44 -7.89 -2.99
N LEU A 89 -0.40 -8.90 -3.20
CA LEU A 89 -0.78 -9.35 -4.54
C LEU A 89 -1.56 -8.26 -5.31
N ALA A 90 -2.42 -7.50 -4.63
CA ALA A 90 -3.11 -6.37 -5.23
C ALA A 90 -2.12 -5.26 -5.65
N GLN A 91 -1.17 -4.89 -4.80
CA GLN A 91 -0.06 -3.97 -5.16
C GLN A 91 0.74 -4.50 -6.36
N ALA A 92 1.10 -5.78 -6.37
CA ALA A 92 1.85 -6.37 -7.48
C ALA A 92 1.05 -6.27 -8.79
N ARG A 93 -0.26 -6.54 -8.75
CA ARG A 93 -1.16 -6.37 -9.90
C ARG A 93 -1.23 -4.90 -10.35
N GLN A 94 -1.31 -3.95 -9.43
CA GLN A 94 -1.31 -2.51 -9.74
C GLN A 94 -0.07 -2.12 -10.56
N VAL A 95 1.12 -2.58 -10.14
CA VAL A 95 2.38 -2.35 -10.85
C VAL A 95 2.39 -3.08 -12.20
N LEU A 96 1.96 -4.35 -12.25
CA LEU A 96 1.93 -5.13 -13.49
C LEU A 96 0.96 -4.53 -14.52
N ARG A 97 -0.09 -3.81 -14.14
CA ARG A 97 -0.96 -3.12 -15.11
C ARG A 97 -0.20 -2.06 -15.93
N LEU A 98 0.95 -1.60 -15.44
CA LEU A 98 1.76 -0.56 -16.08
C LEU A 98 2.76 -1.12 -17.13
N VAL A 99 2.99 -2.42 -17.19
CA VAL A 99 4.02 -3.04 -18.07
C VAL A 99 3.39 -3.74 -19.28
N ASP A 100 4.15 -4.12 -20.32
CA ASP A 100 3.54 -4.86 -21.45
C ASP A 100 2.96 -6.21 -21.00
N PRO A 101 1.78 -6.64 -21.50
CA PRO A 101 1.23 -7.95 -21.17
C PRO A 101 2.19 -9.13 -21.33
N THR A 102 3.07 -9.11 -22.34
CA THR A 102 4.03 -10.19 -22.59
C THR A 102 5.13 -10.27 -21.53
N ALA A 103 5.45 -9.16 -20.89
CA ALA A 103 6.46 -9.10 -19.84
C ALA A 103 5.94 -9.48 -18.44
N ARG A 104 4.61 -9.53 -18.26
CA ARG A 104 3.97 -9.87 -16.97
C ARG A 104 4.02 -11.36 -16.64
N ALA A 105 4.22 -12.23 -17.64
CA ALA A 105 4.00 -13.67 -17.52
C ALA A 105 4.73 -14.33 -16.35
N GLY A 106 6.01 -13.98 -16.12
CA GLY A 106 6.78 -14.51 -15.00
C GLY A 106 6.21 -14.10 -13.64
N ALA A 107 5.87 -12.82 -13.48
CA ALA A 107 5.26 -12.30 -12.26
C ALA A 107 3.86 -12.88 -12.02
N GLN A 108 3.07 -13.09 -13.08
CA GLN A 108 1.76 -13.74 -13.00
C GLN A 108 1.87 -15.17 -12.47
N GLY A 109 2.86 -15.95 -12.93
CA GLY A 109 3.09 -17.30 -12.40
C GLY A 109 3.39 -17.33 -10.90
N TYR A 110 4.08 -16.31 -10.37
CA TYR A 110 4.31 -16.19 -8.92
C TYR A 110 3.07 -15.75 -8.14
N ALA A 111 2.23 -14.89 -8.74
CA ALA A 111 0.93 -14.54 -8.18
C ALA A 111 0.01 -15.76 -8.09
N ASP A 112 -0.06 -16.57 -9.15
CA ASP A 112 -0.86 -17.80 -9.20
C ASP A 112 -0.37 -18.82 -8.16
N ARG A 113 0.96 -18.95 -8.02
CA ARG A 113 1.56 -19.77 -6.96
C ARG A 113 1.16 -19.29 -5.56
N THR A 114 1.17 -17.99 -5.32
CA THR A 114 0.78 -17.40 -4.04
C THR A 114 -0.68 -17.71 -3.71
N LEU A 115 -1.57 -17.58 -4.69
CA LEU A 115 -2.99 -17.93 -4.53
C LEU A 115 -3.18 -19.43 -4.24
N ALA A 116 -2.48 -20.30 -4.97
CA ALA A 116 -2.54 -21.74 -4.72
C ALA A 116 -2.07 -22.11 -3.30
N LEU A 117 -1.09 -21.40 -2.75
CA LEU A 117 -0.65 -21.56 -1.37
C LEU A 117 -1.70 -21.08 -0.36
N LEU A 118 -2.43 -20.00 -0.64
CA LEU A 118 -3.55 -19.58 0.20
C LEU A 118 -4.68 -20.62 0.18
N ASP A 119 -5.05 -21.11 -1.01
CA ASP A 119 -6.15 -22.06 -1.19
C ASP A 119 -5.83 -23.45 -0.60
N SER A 120 -4.56 -23.81 -0.47
CA SER A 120 -4.15 -25.12 0.07
C SER A 120 -4.15 -25.20 1.60
N HIS A 121 -4.31 -24.09 2.33
CA HIS A 121 -4.27 -24.09 3.80
C HIS A 121 -5.67 -24.23 4.40
N ASP A 122 -5.95 -25.41 4.98
CA ASP A 122 -7.25 -25.78 5.59
C ASP A 122 -7.39 -25.33 7.07
N GLY A 123 -6.76 -24.21 7.46
CA GLY A 123 -7.08 -23.56 8.74
C GLY A 123 -5.93 -23.04 9.59
N ASP A 124 -4.65 -23.32 9.28
CA ASP A 124 -3.54 -22.72 10.02
C ASP A 124 -2.42 -22.20 9.10
N LEU A 125 -2.55 -20.94 8.68
CA LEU A 125 -1.53 -20.21 7.92
C LEU A 125 -0.31 -19.86 8.78
N HIS A 126 -0.36 -20.04 10.11
CA HIS A 126 0.70 -19.64 11.03
C HIS A 126 1.76 -20.72 11.27
N ASP A 127 1.49 -22.00 10.97
CA ASP A 127 2.35 -23.14 11.37
C ASP A 127 3.21 -23.75 10.25
N SER A 128 3.43 -23.04 9.14
CA SER A 128 4.38 -23.50 8.12
C SER A 128 5.26 -22.38 7.57
N THR A 129 6.32 -22.06 8.31
CA THR A 129 7.52 -21.55 7.63
C THR A 129 8.09 -22.72 6.83
N ASP A 130 7.52 -23.00 5.66
CA ASP A 130 8.16 -23.86 4.68
C ASP A 130 9.42 -23.12 4.21
N VAL A 131 10.52 -23.37 4.92
CA VAL A 131 11.80 -22.68 4.75
C VAL A 131 12.30 -22.80 3.32
N GLU A 132 12.00 -23.92 2.65
CA GLU A 132 12.35 -24.13 1.24
C GLU A 132 11.53 -23.20 0.34
N GLN A 133 10.22 -23.05 0.58
CA GLN A 133 9.38 -22.09 -0.16
C GLN A 133 9.79 -20.65 0.06
N VAL A 134 10.09 -20.27 1.31
CA VAL A 134 10.56 -18.93 1.63
C VAL A 134 11.90 -18.64 0.94
N ALA A 135 12.85 -19.58 1.01
CA ALA A 135 14.14 -19.46 0.33
C ALA A 135 13.99 -19.37 -1.20
N ALA A 136 13.09 -20.17 -1.79
CA ALA A 136 12.80 -20.14 -3.22
C ALA A 136 12.19 -18.80 -3.67
N ALA A 137 11.25 -18.24 -2.90
CA ALA A 137 10.68 -16.92 -3.16
C ALA A 137 11.77 -15.83 -3.15
N TRP A 138 12.70 -15.90 -2.19
CA TRP A 138 13.82 -14.95 -2.14
C TRP A 138 14.82 -15.12 -3.28
N GLU A 139 15.10 -16.35 -3.69
CA GLU A 139 15.95 -16.60 -4.86
C GLU A 139 15.33 -15.99 -6.12
N VAL A 140 14.02 -16.16 -6.33
CA VAL A 140 13.28 -15.51 -7.42
C VAL A 140 13.41 -13.98 -7.33
N ALA A 141 13.13 -13.39 -6.17
CA ALA A 141 13.21 -11.95 -5.96
C ALA A 141 14.63 -11.39 -6.19
N ARG A 142 15.68 -12.18 -5.96
CA ARG A 142 17.08 -11.76 -6.19
C ARG A 142 17.53 -11.96 -7.63
N THR A 143 17.17 -13.08 -8.25
CA THR A 143 17.74 -13.50 -9.55
C THR A 143 16.94 -13.08 -10.76
N THR A 144 15.68 -12.66 -10.58
CA THR A 144 14.89 -12.13 -11.69
C THR A 144 15.68 -11.02 -12.38
N PRO A 145 15.95 -11.13 -13.69
CA PRO A 145 16.74 -10.14 -14.41
C PRO A 145 15.96 -8.83 -14.54
N SER A 146 16.66 -7.72 -14.46
CA SER A 146 16.10 -6.43 -14.90
C SER A 146 16.14 -6.39 -16.42
N ARG A 147 15.10 -5.83 -17.05
CA ARG A 147 15.15 -5.50 -18.47
C ARG A 147 15.71 -4.09 -18.61
N GLU A 148 16.64 -3.90 -19.55
CA GLU A 148 16.98 -2.55 -20.01
C GLU A 148 15.84 -2.02 -20.88
N GLY A 149 15.57 -0.73 -20.76
CA GLY A 149 14.44 -0.09 -21.40
C GLY A 149 14.64 1.40 -21.62
N ASP A 150 13.66 2.01 -22.26
CA ASP A 150 13.70 3.43 -22.66
C ASP A 150 13.22 4.39 -21.55
N LEU A 151 13.16 3.93 -20.30
CA LEU A 151 12.81 4.78 -19.16
C LEU A 151 13.95 5.75 -18.83
N ASP A 152 13.61 6.96 -18.40
CA ASP A 152 14.60 7.82 -17.76
C ASP A 152 15.13 7.20 -16.45
N GLU A 153 16.34 7.61 -16.06
CA GLU A 153 17.06 7.00 -14.93
C GLU A 153 16.29 7.16 -13.61
N ASP A 154 15.64 8.31 -13.37
CA ASP A 154 14.91 8.59 -12.14
C ASP A 154 13.65 7.70 -12.02
N HIS A 155 12.94 7.49 -13.13
CA HIS A 155 11.79 6.58 -13.20
C HIS A 155 12.24 5.13 -13.02
N ALA A 156 13.30 4.70 -13.69
CA ALA A 156 13.85 3.36 -13.52
C ALA A 156 14.32 3.12 -12.08
N ASP A 157 14.99 4.10 -11.47
CA ASP A 157 15.46 4.04 -10.08
C ASP A 157 14.32 4.00 -9.07
N HIS A 158 13.21 4.70 -9.30
CA HIS A 158 12.02 4.57 -8.48
C HIS A 158 11.56 3.10 -8.39
N HIS A 159 11.44 2.41 -9.52
CA HIS A 159 11.04 1.02 -9.55
C HIS A 159 12.11 0.08 -8.98
N ARG A 160 13.40 0.31 -9.28
CA ARG A 160 14.50 -0.48 -8.68
C ARG A 160 14.56 -0.33 -7.17
N ASN A 161 14.39 0.88 -6.66
CA ASN A 161 14.37 1.17 -5.23
C ASN A 161 13.17 0.50 -4.55
N ALA A 162 11.98 0.61 -5.12
CA ALA A 162 10.79 -0.10 -4.62
C ALA A 162 11.00 -1.63 -4.61
N SER A 163 11.58 -2.21 -5.67
CA SER A 163 11.93 -3.65 -5.71
C SER A 163 12.89 -4.06 -4.58
N ARG A 164 13.85 -3.19 -4.22
CA ARG A 164 14.84 -3.46 -3.15
C ARG A 164 14.24 -3.30 -1.76
N ILE A 165 13.57 -2.18 -1.49
CA ILE A 165 13.03 -1.86 -0.16
C ILE A 165 12.02 -2.92 0.30
N MET A 166 11.21 -3.45 -0.61
CA MET A 166 10.23 -4.49 -0.29
C MET A 166 10.88 -5.82 0.13
N ALA A 167 12.12 -6.10 -0.30
CA ALA A 167 12.89 -7.26 0.16
C ALA A 167 13.53 -7.04 1.54
N PHE A 168 13.75 -5.79 1.96
CA PHE A 168 14.29 -5.44 3.29
C PHE A 168 13.20 -5.28 4.36
N ALA A 169 11.95 -5.06 3.97
CA ALA A 169 10.80 -4.96 4.88
C ALA A 169 10.23 -6.33 5.32
N ALA A 170 10.90 -7.42 4.96
CA ALA A 170 10.52 -8.77 5.32
C ALA A 170 10.79 -9.04 6.81
N ALA A 171 9.74 -9.43 7.55
CA ALA A 171 9.90 -9.96 8.90
C ALA A 171 10.66 -11.31 8.86
N PRO A 172 11.43 -11.68 9.90
CA PRO A 172 12.21 -12.92 9.90
C PRO A 172 11.33 -14.19 9.89
N ASP A 173 10.03 -14.07 10.14
CA ASP A 173 9.06 -15.12 10.37
C ASP A 173 7.95 -15.18 9.30
N LEU A 174 8.24 -14.74 8.07
CA LEU A 174 7.27 -14.80 6.98
C LEU A 174 6.84 -16.24 6.66
N THR A 175 5.54 -16.41 6.51
CA THR A 175 4.94 -17.63 5.96
C THR A 175 5.24 -17.77 4.46
N ALA A 176 5.08 -18.97 3.90
CA ALA A 176 5.29 -19.18 2.47
C ALA A 176 4.42 -18.29 1.55
N PRO A 177 3.10 -18.12 1.78
CA PRO A 177 2.28 -17.19 1.00
C PRO A 177 2.80 -15.75 1.07
N GLU A 178 3.23 -15.30 2.25
CA GLU A 178 3.74 -13.94 2.41
C GLU A 178 5.05 -13.73 1.66
N ALA A 179 5.98 -14.67 1.76
CA ALA A 179 7.24 -14.61 1.03
C ALA A 179 7.01 -14.58 -0.50
N TRP A 180 6.10 -15.40 -1.02
CA TRP A 180 5.76 -15.41 -2.45
C TRP A 180 5.02 -14.15 -2.90
N SER A 181 4.15 -13.56 -2.07
CA SER A 181 3.51 -12.28 -2.38
C SER A 181 4.52 -11.12 -2.45
N LEU A 182 5.51 -11.09 -1.54
CA LEU A 182 6.60 -10.12 -1.55
C LEU A 182 7.51 -10.30 -2.76
N ALA A 183 7.88 -11.55 -3.08
CA ALA A 183 8.66 -11.85 -4.27
C ALA A 183 7.93 -11.41 -5.54
N THR A 184 6.63 -11.68 -5.63
CA THR A 184 5.78 -11.26 -6.75
C THR A 184 5.78 -9.73 -6.91
N LEU A 185 5.62 -8.98 -5.83
CA LEU A 185 5.67 -7.51 -5.84
C LEU A 185 7.07 -7.00 -6.24
N ALA A 186 8.13 -7.58 -5.70
CA ALA A 186 9.50 -7.20 -6.02
C ALA A 186 9.83 -7.45 -7.51
N VAL A 187 9.35 -8.57 -8.06
CA VAL A 187 9.46 -8.92 -9.49
C VAL A 187 8.64 -7.95 -10.34
N ALA A 188 7.41 -7.61 -9.94
CA ALA A 188 6.58 -6.64 -10.65
C ALA A 188 7.28 -5.29 -10.81
N HIS A 189 7.89 -4.78 -9.73
CA HIS A 189 8.70 -3.56 -9.80
C HIS A 189 9.95 -3.74 -10.66
N ARG A 190 10.62 -4.89 -10.63
CA ARG A 190 11.79 -5.13 -11.47
C ARG A 190 11.47 -5.18 -12.96
N VAL A 191 10.35 -5.78 -13.34
CA VAL A 191 9.85 -5.74 -14.72
C VAL A 191 9.51 -4.29 -15.08
N ALA A 192 8.78 -3.58 -14.22
CA ALA A 192 8.40 -2.19 -14.47
C ALA A 192 9.61 -1.26 -14.63
N ALA A 193 10.74 -1.52 -13.95
CA ALA A 193 11.97 -0.74 -14.10
C ALA A 193 12.56 -0.75 -15.52
N GLY A 194 12.14 -1.69 -16.38
CA GLY A 194 12.59 -1.76 -17.77
C GLY A 194 11.54 -1.36 -18.81
N GLU A 195 10.28 -1.15 -18.46
CA GLU A 195 9.24 -0.96 -19.48
C GLU A 195 7.93 -0.31 -19.00
N CYS A 196 7.92 0.30 -17.81
CA CYS A 196 6.72 0.94 -17.28
C CYS A 196 6.16 1.99 -18.25
N ARG A 197 4.95 1.75 -18.76
CA ARG A 197 4.28 2.59 -19.78
C ARG A 197 3.37 3.66 -19.20
N ALA A 198 3.37 3.82 -17.89
CA ALA A 198 2.62 4.87 -17.24
C ALA A 198 3.42 6.16 -17.18
N ASP A 199 2.71 7.29 -17.08
CA ASP A 199 3.30 8.61 -16.85
C ASP A 199 3.82 8.74 -15.40
N CYS A 200 4.66 7.80 -14.95
CA CYS A 200 5.24 7.79 -13.61
C CYS A 200 6.29 8.88 -13.41
N ALA A 201 6.90 9.37 -14.50
CA ALA A 201 7.75 10.55 -14.50
C ALA A 201 6.95 11.84 -14.23
N ASP A 202 5.67 11.87 -14.60
CA ASP A 202 4.76 12.94 -14.17
C ASP A 202 4.30 12.68 -12.74
N GLY A 203 4.86 13.44 -11.79
CA GLY A 203 4.55 13.32 -10.37
C GLY A 203 3.06 13.48 -10.04
N GLN A 204 2.33 14.35 -10.77
CA GLN A 204 0.90 14.58 -10.52
C GLN A 204 0.05 13.43 -11.05
N ALA A 205 0.34 12.93 -12.26
CA ALA A 205 -0.34 11.77 -12.83
C ALA A 205 -0.09 10.53 -11.96
N ARG A 206 1.14 10.35 -11.48
CA ARG A 206 1.51 9.31 -10.51
C ARG A 206 0.70 9.42 -9.22
N ALA A 207 0.66 10.58 -8.58
CA ALA A 207 -0.06 10.77 -7.33
C ALA A 207 -1.57 10.46 -7.48
N ARG A 208 -2.21 10.95 -8.55
CA ARG A 208 -3.63 10.67 -8.83
C ARG A 208 -3.91 9.18 -9.02
N ARG A 209 -2.97 8.46 -9.65
CA ARG A 209 -3.05 7.00 -9.77
C ARG A 209 -2.92 6.33 -8.40
N MET A 210 -1.97 6.75 -7.57
CA MET A 210 -1.79 6.18 -6.23
C MET A 210 -3.01 6.39 -5.33
N VAL A 211 -3.71 7.53 -5.42
CA VAL A 211 -4.99 7.72 -4.72
C VAL A 211 -6.04 6.68 -5.14
N ARG A 212 -6.10 6.36 -6.44
CA ARG A 212 -7.01 5.32 -6.95
C ARG A 212 -6.59 3.94 -6.48
N ASP A 213 -5.32 3.62 -6.60
CA ASP A 213 -4.74 2.34 -6.20
C ASP A 213 -4.95 2.10 -4.69
N LEU A 214 -4.83 3.14 -3.85
CA LEU A 214 -5.17 3.08 -2.42
C LEU A 214 -6.64 2.71 -2.19
N GLY A 215 -7.56 3.29 -2.96
CA GLY A 215 -8.98 2.94 -2.91
C GLY A 215 -9.23 1.45 -3.20
N GLU A 216 -8.55 0.92 -4.22
CA GLU A 216 -8.61 -0.51 -4.59
C GLU A 216 -8.02 -1.41 -3.48
N LEU A 217 -6.97 -0.98 -2.79
CA LEU A 217 -6.41 -1.72 -1.66
C LEU A 217 -7.37 -1.77 -0.47
N ILE A 218 -8.11 -0.69 -0.22
CA ILE A 218 -9.17 -0.69 0.79
C ILE A 218 -10.30 -1.63 0.38
N ASP A 219 -10.65 -1.70 -0.92
CA ASP A 219 -11.64 -2.67 -1.41
C ASP A 219 -11.20 -4.12 -1.15
N VAL A 220 -9.92 -4.44 -1.35
CA VAL A 220 -9.36 -5.76 -1.02
C VAL A 220 -9.41 -6.04 0.49
N TYR A 221 -9.11 -5.04 1.31
CA TYR A 221 -9.25 -5.17 2.77
C TYR A 221 -10.70 -5.52 3.13
N ASP A 222 -11.67 -4.77 2.60
CA ASP A 222 -13.09 -4.95 2.88
C ASP A 222 -13.58 -6.34 2.42
N GLU A 223 -13.12 -6.81 1.26
CA GLU A 223 -13.43 -8.14 0.74
C GLU A 223 -12.92 -9.27 1.64
N VAL A 224 -11.65 -9.20 2.08
CA VAL A 224 -11.02 -10.26 2.89
C VAL A 224 -11.57 -10.30 4.30
N THR A 225 -11.78 -9.14 4.92
CA THR A 225 -12.25 -9.03 6.31
C THR A 225 -13.78 -9.12 6.43
N GLY A 226 -14.51 -8.99 5.32
CA GLY A 226 -15.96 -8.83 5.32
C GLY A 226 -16.42 -7.50 5.93
N ARG A 227 -15.50 -6.53 6.12
CA ARG A 227 -15.83 -5.22 6.68
C ARG A 227 -16.76 -4.48 5.73
N VAL A 228 -17.89 -4.03 6.27
CA VAL A 228 -18.74 -3.05 5.61
C VAL A 228 -18.32 -1.67 6.12
N PRO A 229 -17.73 -0.79 5.29
CA PRO A 229 -17.33 0.53 5.73
C PRO A 229 -18.56 1.30 6.18
N ASP A 230 -18.53 1.80 7.42
CA ASP A 230 -19.60 2.67 7.92
C ASP A 230 -19.55 3.98 7.13
N PRO A 231 -20.63 4.36 6.42
CA PRO A 231 -20.63 5.61 5.69
C PRO A 231 -20.53 6.75 6.71
N VAL A 232 -19.43 7.52 6.67
CA VAL A 232 -19.32 8.75 7.47
C VAL A 232 -20.48 9.66 7.09
N SER A 233 -21.46 9.80 7.98
CA SER A 233 -22.61 10.63 7.65
C SER A 233 -22.18 12.10 7.65
N PRO A 234 -22.85 12.98 6.88
CA PRO A 234 -22.61 14.42 6.96
C PRO A 234 -22.79 14.99 8.38
N ARG A 235 -23.48 14.27 9.28
CA ARG A 235 -23.62 14.64 10.69
C ARG A 235 -22.36 14.31 11.49
N ASP A 236 -21.72 13.19 11.22
CA ASP A 236 -20.50 12.76 11.92
C ASP A 236 -19.34 13.68 11.53
N ALA A 237 -19.21 14.00 10.23
CA ALA A 237 -18.26 14.99 9.74
C ALA A 237 -18.45 16.38 10.38
N ARG A 238 -19.70 16.82 10.58
CA ARG A 238 -20.01 18.10 11.24
C ARG A 238 -19.74 18.08 12.75
N THR A 239 -19.98 16.96 13.41
CA THR A 239 -19.72 16.80 14.85
C THR A 239 -18.23 16.84 15.12
N LEU A 240 -17.45 16.18 14.27
CA LEU A 240 -15.99 16.25 14.30
C LEU A 240 -15.46 17.66 14.01
N ALA A 241 -15.98 18.34 12.99
CA ALA A 241 -15.61 19.72 12.71
C ALA A 241 -16.02 20.72 13.81
N ALA A 242 -16.87 20.34 14.76
CA ALA A 242 -17.22 21.16 15.92
C ALA A 242 -16.31 20.90 17.14
N HIS A 243 -15.51 19.83 17.09
CA HIS A 243 -14.53 19.45 18.12
C HIS A 243 -13.08 19.73 17.70
N LEU A 244 -12.88 20.16 16.46
CA LEU A 244 -11.63 20.69 15.90
C LEU A 244 -11.77 22.21 15.79
#